data_AF-A0A2U1F8E5-F1
#
_entry.id   AF-A0A2U1F8E5-F1
#
_cell.length_a   1.000
_cell.length_b   1.000
_cell.length_c   1.000
_cell.angle_alpha   90.00
_cell.angle_beta   90.00
_cell.angle_gamma   90.00
#
_symmetry.space_group_name_H-M   'P 1'
#
loop_
_entity.id
_entity.type
_entity.pdbx_description
1 polymer ?
#
loop_
_entity_poly.entity_id
_entity_poly.type
_entity_poly.pdbx_seq_one_letter_code
_entity_poly.pdbx_strand_id
1 'polypeptide(L)'
;MTTSIAHQDDARMGGPLSILTLQRRDHERLDRLMDRARQTLATGGVEHEVTLRALARLVFTHAFAEEAVLFPAARRVLAEGDPLSLHIESEHQEVDELVARLDRSSPSDPEHADLMERAFAALDEDVRSEEDELLPRLQQELSVRRLQLLGLQWGLLRLTSPTRPHPVVSRRPPGQVLSALPLTVLDRARDRLQQLGEALGGRGAGVLRTVDGALAGAAGAVERLPIIRTGERPETSRGTAPDRDRTDDVAPVHRQDRTRAERPV
;
A
#
# COMPACT_ATOMS: atom_id res chain seq x y z
N MET A 1 26.21 4.14 8.54
CA MET A 1 24.84 4.68 8.69
C MET A 1 24.54 5.48 7.43
N THR A 2 23.68 4.95 6.57
CA THR A 2 23.09 5.69 5.43
C THR A 2 22.23 6.83 5.97
N THR A 3 22.21 7.98 5.28
CA THR A 3 21.31 9.08 5.63
C THR A 3 19.93 8.78 5.04
N SER A 4 18.88 8.83 5.85
CA SER A 4 17.49 8.76 5.38
C SER A 4 17.25 9.74 4.24
N ILE A 5 16.47 9.34 3.22
CA ILE A 5 16.15 10.25 2.11
C ILE A 5 15.20 11.39 2.53
N ALA A 6 14.46 11.22 3.64
CA ALA A 6 13.59 12.23 4.23
C ALA A 6 14.29 13.58 4.43
N HIS A 7 15.59 13.54 4.71
CA HIS A 7 16.41 14.70 5.07
C HIS A 7 17.37 15.15 3.97
N GLN A 8 17.27 14.60 2.75
CA GLN A 8 18.16 14.93 1.64
C GLN A 8 17.51 15.94 0.69
N ASP A 9 18.28 16.74 -0.06
CA ASP A 9 17.72 17.58 -1.12
C ASP A 9 17.60 16.81 -2.45
N ASP A 10 16.86 17.39 -3.40
CA ASP A 10 16.67 16.79 -4.73
C ASP A 10 18.00 16.58 -5.47
N ALA A 11 18.99 17.46 -5.27
CA ALA A 11 20.29 17.35 -5.92
C ALA A 11 21.02 16.08 -5.46
N ARG A 12 21.06 15.83 -4.15
CA ARG A 12 21.68 14.65 -3.55
C ARG A 12 20.97 13.35 -3.92
N MET A 13 19.65 13.41 -4.09
CA MET A 13 18.84 12.26 -4.53
C MET A 13 18.92 11.97 -6.04
N GLY A 14 19.67 12.75 -6.83
CA GLY A 14 19.82 12.51 -8.27
C GLY A 14 18.86 13.29 -9.16
N GLY A 15 18.27 14.36 -8.64
CA GLY A 15 17.42 15.30 -9.35
C GLY A 15 15.93 14.91 -9.39
N PRO A 16 15.08 15.77 -9.97
CA PRO A 16 13.62 15.68 -9.86
C PRO A 16 12.98 14.45 -10.53
N LEU A 17 13.72 13.74 -11.39
CA LEU A 17 13.27 12.51 -12.06
C LEU A 17 13.76 11.24 -11.36
N SER A 18 14.62 11.37 -10.35
CA SER A 18 15.09 10.23 -9.57
C SER A 18 13.93 9.57 -8.84
N ILE A 19 13.91 8.23 -8.83
CA ILE A 19 12.91 7.48 -8.06
C ILE A 19 12.88 7.89 -6.58
N LEU A 20 14.03 8.19 -5.99
CA LEU A 20 14.14 8.64 -4.58
C LEU A 20 13.36 9.94 -4.37
N THR A 21 13.55 10.93 -5.25
CA THR A 21 12.84 12.21 -5.18
C THR A 21 11.34 12.03 -5.44
N LEU A 22 10.97 11.15 -6.37
CA LEU A 22 9.57 10.90 -6.69
C LEU A 22 8.82 10.20 -5.55
N GLN A 23 9.43 9.21 -4.91
CA GLN A 23 8.84 8.52 -3.76
C GLN A 23 8.72 9.43 -2.55
N ARG A 24 9.78 10.17 -2.18
CA ARG A 24 9.70 11.14 -1.07
C ARG A 24 8.57 12.15 -1.27
N ARG A 25 8.37 12.66 -2.50
CA ARG A 25 7.27 13.59 -2.80
C ARG A 25 5.89 12.95 -2.62
N ASP A 26 5.77 11.67 -2.93
CA ASP A 26 4.57 10.90 -2.65
C ASP A 26 4.38 10.69 -1.14
N HIS A 27 5.43 10.37 -0.38
CA HIS A 27 5.37 10.22 1.08
C HIS A 27 4.97 11.54 1.78
N GLU A 28 5.57 12.66 1.39
CA GLU A 28 5.15 13.99 1.87
C GLU A 28 3.69 14.30 1.51
N ARG A 29 3.21 13.80 0.37
CA ARG A 29 1.81 13.96 -0.03
C ARG A 29 0.89 13.05 0.79
N LEU A 30 1.33 11.84 1.10
CA LEU A 30 0.63 10.89 1.93
C LEU A 30 0.43 11.46 3.34
N ASP A 31 1.49 11.97 3.95
CA ASP A 31 1.46 12.66 5.25
C ASP A 31 0.39 13.77 5.29
N ARG A 32 0.40 14.66 4.30
CA ARG A 32 -0.63 15.72 4.18
C ARG A 32 -2.05 15.19 4.04
N LEU A 33 -2.24 14.04 3.38
CA LEU A 33 -3.56 13.41 3.23
C LEU A 33 -4.01 12.74 4.53
N MET A 34 -3.10 12.12 5.28
CA MET A 34 -3.38 11.55 6.60
C MET A 34 -3.80 12.65 7.58
N ASP A 35 -3.08 13.76 7.62
CA ASP A 35 -3.45 14.93 8.41
C ASP A 35 -4.80 15.51 8.01
N ARG A 36 -5.08 15.60 6.71
CA ARG A 36 -6.38 16.06 6.24
C ARG A 36 -7.50 15.10 6.63
N ALA A 37 -7.26 13.79 6.59
CA ALA A 37 -8.24 12.78 6.98
C ALA A 37 -8.58 12.90 8.47
N ARG A 38 -7.57 13.07 9.33
CA ARG A 38 -7.75 13.35 10.77
C ARG A 38 -8.59 14.59 11.03
N GLN A 39 -8.32 15.69 10.32
CA GLN A 39 -9.07 16.95 10.47
C GLN A 39 -10.53 16.82 10.05
N THR A 40 -10.80 16.04 9.01
CA THR A 40 -12.13 15.89 8.42
C THR A 40 -12.96 14.79 9.09
N LEU A 41 -12.33 13.93 9.89
CA LEU A 41 -12.99 12.82 10.59
C LEU A 41 -14.15 13.29 11.47
N ALA A 42 -13.95 14.33 12.28
CA ALA A 42 -14.97 14.83 13.22
C ALA A 42 -16.25 15.32 12.51
N THR A 43 -16.10 15.86 11.30
CA THR A 43 -17.23 16.31 10.48
C THR A 43 -17.79 15.21 9.57
N GLY A 44 -16.97 14.20 9.25
CA GLY A 44 -17.29 13.17 8.28
C GLY A 44 -17.70 13.76 6.91
N GLY A 45 -18.62 13.07 6.24
CA GLY A 45 -19.23 13.55 5.00
C GLY A 45 -18.32 13.57 3.79
N VAL A 46 -18.76 14.27 2.74
CA VAL A 46 -18.14 14.22 1.40
C VAL A 46 -16.65 14.53 1.42
N GLU A 47 -16.24 15.52 2.20
CA GLU A 47 -14.83 15.93 2.24
C GLU A 47 -13.93 14.87 2.87
N HIS A 48 -14.37 14.23 3.95
CA HIS A 48 -13.64 13.14 4.57
C HIS A 48 -13.50 11.96 3.61
N GLU A 49 -14.59 11.58 2.94
CA GLU A 49 -14.56 10.49 1.98
C GLU A 49 -13.69 10.80 0.75
N VAL A 50 -13.71 12.04 0.24
CA VAL A 50 -12.83 12.47 -0.86
C VAL A 50 -11.36 12.37 -0.44
N THR A 51 -11.05 12.72 0.81
CA THR A 51 -9.70 12.67 1.36
C THR A 51 -9.21 11.22 1.48
N LEU A 52 -9.99 10.33 2.08
CA LEU A 52 -9.66 8.90 2.19
C LEU A 52 -9.50 8.26 0.81
N ARG A 53 -10.35 8.61 -0.17
CA ARG A 53 -10.18 8.17 -1.56
C ARG A 53 -8.88 8.66 -2.17
N ALA A 54 -8.53 9.94 -1.98
CA ALA A 54 -7.27 10.48 -2.50
C ALA A 54 -6.05 9.77 -1.89
N LEU A 55 -6.12 9.44 -0.60
CA LEU A 55 -5.13 8.65 0.11
C LEU A 55 -5.02 7.23 -0.48
N ALA A 56 -6.13 6.49 -0.57
CA ALA A 56 -6.16 5.14 -1.12
C ALA A 56 -5.58 5.10 -2.54
N ARG A 57 -5.98 6.03 -3.41
CA ARG A 57 -5.44 6.12 -4.78
C ARG A 57 -3.93 6.35 -4.80
N LEU A 58 -3.42 7.21 -3.91
CA LEU A 58 -1.98 7.46 -3.79
C LEU A 58 -1.27 6.17 -3.37
N VAL A 59 -1.69 5.57 -2.25
CA VAL A 59 -1.10 4.37 -1.65
C VAL A 59 -1.05 3.21 -2.64
N PHE A 60 -2.19 2.83 -3.24
CA PHE A 60 -2.22 1.62 -4.07
C PHE A 60 -1.51 1.78 -5.42
N THR A 61 -1.52 2.99 -5.99
CA THR A 61 -0.76 3.22 -7.23
C THR A 61 0.75 3.25 -6.96
N HIS A 62 1.17 3.80 -5.82
CA HIS A 62 2.55 3.86 -5.33
C HIS A 62 3.09 2.45 -5.07
N ALA A 63 2.49 1.72 -4.12
CA ALA A 63 2.87 0.36 -3.74
C ALA A 63 2.96 -0.61 -4.93
N PHE A 64 1.94 -0.59 -5.82
CA PHE A 64 1.95 -1.44 -7.00
C PHE A 64 3.15 -1.13 -7.93
N ALA A 65 3.52 0.14 -8.06
CA ALA A 65 4.64 0.55 -8.88
C ALA A 65 5.99 0.22 -8.23
N GLU A 66 6.14 0.29 -6.90
CA GLU A 66 7.33 -0.26 -6.23
C GLU A 66 7.50 -1.74 -6.52
N GLU A 67 6.45 -2.53 -6.27
CA GLU A 67 6.51 -3.98 -6.36
C GLU A 67 6.88 -4.48 -7.77
N ALA A 68 6.49 -3.72 -8.79
CA ALA A 68 6.75 -4.05 -10.18
C ALA A 68 8.01 -3.41 -10.77
N VAL A 69 8.55 -2.33 -10.18
CA VAL A 69 9.75 -1.62 -10.70
C VAL A 69 10.87 -1.58 -9.67
N LEU A 70 10.62 -1.02 -8.49
CA LEU A 70 11.63 -0.77 -7.47
C LEU A 70 12.13 -2.06 -6.84
N PHE A 71 11.25 -2.91 -6.32
CA PHE A 71 11.65 -4.12 -5.60
C PHE A 71 12.40 -5.12 -6.50
N PRO A 72 12.01 -5.36 -7.76
CA PRO A 72 12.83 -6.14 -8.68
C PRO A 72 14.21 -5.53 -8.95
N ALA A 73 14.35 -4.20 -8.91
CA ALA A 73 15.66 -3.57 -9.04
C ALA A 73 16.50 -3.78 -7.76
N ALA A 74 15.90 -3.58 -6.58
CA ALA A 74 16.54 -3.81 -5.29
C ALA A 74 17.05 -5.24 -5.14
N ARG A 75 16.24 -6.25 -5.46
CA ARG A 75 16.63 -7.67 -5.43
C ARG A 75 17.82 -8.02 -6.32
N ARG A 76 18.09 -7.24 -7.37
CA ARG A 76 19.21 -7.49 -8.28
C ARG A 76 20.52 -6.86 -7.82
N VAL A 77 20.45 -5.77 -7.05
CA VAL A 77 21.64 -4.97 -6.71
C VAL A 77 22.01 -4.99 -5.23
N LEU A 78 21.05 -5.31 -4.36
CA LEU A 78 21.27 -5.43 -2.93
C LEU A 78 21.39 -6.92 -2.54
N ALA A 79 22.41 -7.26 -1.75
CA ALA A 79 22.56 -8.62 -1.21
C ALA A 79 21.33 -9.06 -0.40
N GLU A 80 20.79 -8.16 0.43
CA GLU A 80 19.57 -8.37 1.24
C GLU A 80 18.31 -7.89 0.52
N GLY A 81 18.34 -7.71 -0.81
CA GLY A 81 17.22 -7.12 -1.54
C GLY A 81 15.95 -7.96 -1.49
N ASP A 82 16.07 -9.30 -1.52
CA ASP A 82 14.91 -10.19 -1.43
C ASP A 82 14.24 -10.15 -0.05
N PRO A 83 14.94 -10.42 1.07
CA PRO A 83 14.33 -10.33 2.40
C PRO A 83 13.82 -8.93 2.73
N LEU A 84 14.51 -7.86 2.33
CA LEU A 84 14.03 -6.49 2.53
C LEU A 84 12.74 -6.21 1.74
N SER A 85 12.69 -6.60 0.46
CA SER A 85 11.45 -6.43 -0.32
C SER A 85 10.29 -7.28 0.19
N LEU A 86 10.56 -8.49 0.72
CA LEU A 86 9.52 -9.32 1.33
C LEU A 86 8.97 -8.70 2.62
N HIS A 87 9.81 -8.05 3.40
CA HIS A 87 9.38 -7.33 4.60
C HIS A 87 8.45 -6.16 4.25
N ILE A 88 8.85 -5.30 3.32
CA ILE A 88 8.02 -4.16 2.88
C ILE A 88 6.74 -4.64 2.18
N GLU A 89 6.80 -5.71 1.37
CA GLU A 89 5.59 -6.33 0.79
C GLU A 89 4.61 -6.88 1.84
N SER A 90 5.09 -7.20 3.05
CA SER A 90 4.23 -7.58 4.18
C SER A 90 3.59 -6.37 4.85
N GLU A 91 4.30 -5.24 4.94
CA GLU A 91 3.76 -3.95 5.41
C GLU A 91 2.68 -3.43 4.45
N HIS A 92 2.96 -3.45 3.13
CA HIS A 92 1.96 -3.17 2.10
C HIS A 92 0.71 -4.04 2.24
N GLN A 93 0.87 -5.32 2.63
CA GLN A 93 -0.26 -6.23 2.85
C GLN A 93 -1.10 -5.83 4.04
N GLU A 94 -0.47 -5.45 5.15
CA GLU A 94 -1.18 -4.96 6.33
C GLU A 94 -1.97 -3.69 6.01
N VAL A 95 -1.36 -2.74 5.30
CA VAL A 95 -2.02 -1.52 4.83
C VAL A 95 -3.23 -1.84 3.95
N ASP A 96 -3.08 -2.74 2.97
CA ASP A 96 -4.16 -3.16 2.07
C ASP A 96 -5.36 -3.75 2.84
N GLU A 97 -5.09 -4.61 3.82
CA GLU A 97 -6.12 -5.22 4.66
C GLU A 97 -6.83 -4.19 5.57
N LEU A 98 -6.08 -3.27 6.18
CA LEU A 98 -6.63 -2.21 7.03
C LEU A 98 -7.47 -1.22 6.22
N VAL A 99 -6.97 -0.76 5.08
CA VAL A 99 -7.69 0.15 4.19
C VAL A 99 -8.92 -0.53 3.58
N ALA A 100 -8.85 -1.81 3.21
CA ALA A 100 -10.03 -2.55 2.76
C ALA A 100 -11.11 -2.70 3.86
N ARG A 101 -10.73 -2.72 5.14
CA ARG A 101 -11.68 -2.68 6.26
C ARG A 101 -12.23 -1.28 6.47
N LEU A 102 -11.38 -0.26 6.40
CA LEU A 102 -11.76 1.15 6.49
C LEU A 102 -12.75 1.56 5.38
N ASP A 103 -12.50 1.14 4.14
CA ASP A 103 -13.39 1.40 2.98
C ASP A 103 -14.80 0.80 3.15
N ARG A 104 -14.96 -0.19 4.04
CA ARG A 104 -16.24 -0.85 4.33
C ARG A 104 -16.92 -0.31 5.59
N SER A 105 -16.24 0.50 6.39
CA SER A 105 -16.84 1.13 7.57
C SER A 105 -17.41 2.51 7.25
N SER A 106 -18.36 2.95 8.07
CA SER A 106 -18.91 4.31 8.02
C SER A 106 -18.13 5.21 8.97
N PRO A 107 -17.92 6.50 8.66
CA PRO A 107 -17.36 7.47 9.61
C PRO A 107 -18.13 7.59 10.94
N SER A 108 -19.39 7.15 10.97
CA SER A 108 -20.21 7.07 12.18
C SER A 108 -19.95 5.83 13.04
N ASP A 109 -19.22 4.84 12.51
CA ASP A 109 -18.97 3.59 13.22
C ASP A 109 -17.89 3.80 14.29
N PRO A 110 -18.08 3.27 15.51
CA PRO A 110 -17.10 3.42 16.58
C PRO A 110 -15.70 2.91 16.22
N GLU A 111 -15.60 1.92 15.33
CA GLU A 111 -14.34 1.33 14.88
C GLU A 111 -13.65 2.10 13.74
N HIS A 112 -14.32 3.05 13.08
CA HIS A 112 -13.77 3.71 11.89
C HIS A 112 -12.52 4.52 12.21
N ALA A 113 -12.55 5.28 13.30
CA ALA A 113 -11.39 6.06 13.75
C ALA A 113 -10.20 5.16 14.14
N ASP A 114 -10.46 4.03 14.82
CA ASP A 114 -9.42 3.05 15.18
C ASP A 114 -8.80 2.41 13.93
N LEU A 115 -9.63 1.98 12.98
CA LEU A 115 -9.17 1.44 11.70
C LEU A 115 -8.31 2.44 10.93
N MET A 116 -8.71 3.71 10.92
CA MET A 116 -7.98 4.77 10.24
C MET A 116 -6.60 4.99 10.87
N GLU A 117 -6.52 5.13 12.21
CA GLU A 117 -5.22 5.35 12.86
C GLU A 117 -4.31 4.13 12.77
N ARG A 118 -4.86 2.91 12.79
CA ARG A 118 -4.07 1.70 12.53
C ARG A 118 -3.52 1.66 11.11
N ALA A 119 -4.33 2.02 10.12
CA ALA A 119 -3.87 2.11 8.74
C ALA A 119 -2.77 3.17 8.59
N PHE A 120 -2.89 4.31 9.26
CA PHE A 120 -1.91 5.39 9.20
C PHE A 120 -0.61 5.01 9.90
N ALA A 121 -0.68 4.32 11.05
CA ALA A 121 0.51 3.79 11.71
C ALA A 121 1.25 2.75 10.84
N ALA A 122 0.53 1.89 10.14
CA ALA A 122 1.14 0.94 9.21
C ALA A 122 1.79 1.64 8.00
N LEU A 123 1.16 2.69 7.47
CA LEU A 123 1.73 3.53 6.41
C LEU A 123 2.97 4.29 6.89
N ASP A 124 2.98 4.81 8.12
CA ASP A 124 4.14 5.49 8.69
C ASP A 124 5.34 4.55 8.84
N GLU A 125 5.11 3.29 9.25
CA GLU A 125 6.20 2.30 9.35
C GLU A 125 6.71 1.90 7.97
N ASP A 126 5.82 1.66 7.01
CA ASP A 126 6.16 1.37 5.60
C ASP A 126 7.06 2.47 5.00
N VAL A 127 6.66 3.74 5.13
CA VAL A 127 7.46 4.90 4.69
C VAL A 127 8.83 4.91 5.35
N ARG A 128 8.94 4.55 6.63
CA ARG A 128 10.23 4.51 7.33
C ARG A 128 11.11 3.36 6.82
N SER A 129 10.54 2.16 6.65
CA SER A 129 11.21 1.01 6.03
C SER A 129 11.78 1.38 4.65
N GLU A 130 11.04 2.17 3.88
CA GLU A 130 11.52 2.70 2.61
C GLU A 130 12.62 3.77 2.77
N GLU A 131 12.31 4.87 3.45
CA GLU A 131 13.13 6.09 3.46
C GLU A 131 14.41 5.96 4.27
N ASP A 132 14.40 5.13 5.31
CA ASP A 132 15.55 4.91 6.20
C ASP A 132 16.41 3.72 5.75
N GLU A 133 15.82 2.72 5.08
CA GLU A 133 16.51 1.48 4.72
C GLU A 133 16.63 1.23 3.22
N LEU A 134 15.52 1.00 2.52
CA LEU A 134 15.56 0.55 1.12
C LEU A 134 16.17 1.60 0.19
N LEU A 135 15.65 2.83 0.25
CA LEU A 135 15.97 3.90 -0.69
C LEU A 135 17.40 4.43 -0.52
N PRO A 136 17.92 4.62 0.71
CA PRO A 136 19.32 4.96 0.89
C PRO A 136 20.29 3.85 0.42
N ARG A 137 19.95 2.57 0.58
CA ARG A 137 20.79 1.47 0.08
C ARG A 137 20.82 1.45 -1.45
N LEU A 138 19.67 1.65 -2.09
CA LEU A 138 19.61 1.79 -3.54
C LEU A 138 20.41 3.00 -4.05
N GLN A 139 20.37 4.12 -3.34
CA GLN A 139 21.15 5.32 -3.66
C GLN A 139 22.66 5.04 -3.69
N GLN A 140 23.15 4.14 -2.83
CA GLN A 140 24.58 3.79 -2.77
C GLN A 140 25.02 2.88 -3.91
N GLU A 141 24.16 1.95 -4.34
CA GLU A 141 24.50 0.96 -5.37
C GLU A 141 24.23 1.42 -6.80
N LEU A 142 23.34 2.41 -6.98
CA LEU A 142 22.90 2.85 -8.30
C LEU A 142 23.46 4.21 -8.70
N SER A 143 23.89 4.32 -9.95
CA SER A 143 24.20 5.63 -10.54
C SER A 143 22.96 6.52 -10.63
N VAL A 144 23.14 7.85 -10.59
CA VAL A 144 22.07 8.85 -10.78
C VAL A 144 21.24 8.59 -12.03
N ARG A 145 21.88 8.24 -13.16
CA ARG A 145 21.17 7.90 -14.41
C ARG A 145 20.24 6.70 -14.24
N ARG A 146 20.66 5.69 -13.47
CA ARG A 146 19.85 4.51 -13.21
C ARG A 146 18.67 4.83 -12.28
N LEU A 147 18.89 5.64 -11.25
CA LEU A 147 17.83 6.14 -10.36
C LEU A 147 16.77 6.95 -11.12
N GLN A 148 17.19 7.79 -12.07
CA GLN A 148 16.29 8.54 -12.95
C GLN A 148 15.50 7.64 -13.89
N LEU A 149 16.14 6.63 -14.48
CA LEU A 149 15.46 5.67 -15.35
C LEU A 149 14.40 4.86 -14.57
N LEU A 150 14.73 4.42 -13.35
CA LEU A 150 13.75 3.78 -12.47
C LEU A 150 12.60 4.72 -12.15
N GLY A 151 12.88 6.00 -11.88
CA GLY A 151 11.84 6.99 -11.60
C GLY A 151 10.87 7.19 -12.77
N LEU A 152 11.38 7.20 -14.01
CA LEU A 152 10.55 7.24 -15.22
C LEU A 152 9.69 5.97 -15.38
N GLN A 153 10.28 4.79 -15.14
CA GLN A 153 9.57 3.50 -15.24
C GLN A 153 8.44 3.40 -14.19
N TRP A 154 8.78 3.71 -12.93
CA TRP A 154 7.83 3.74 -11.82
C TRP A 154 6.72 4.76 -12.09
N GLY A 155 7.07 5.97 -12.50
CA GLY A 155 6.09 7.03 -12.82
C GLY A 155 5.13 6.65 -13.95
N LEU A 156 5.63 5.98 -14.99
CA LEU A 156 4.78 5.46 -16.07
C LEU A 156 3.85 4.36 -15.55
N LEU A 157 4.37 3.42 -14.75
CA LEU A 157 3.59 2.29 -14.28
C LEU A 157 2.46 2.71 -13.33
N ARG A 158 2.71 3.72 -12.48
CA ARG A 158 1.68 4.35 -11.62
C ARG A 158 0.43 4.78 -12.38
N LEU A 159 0.60 5.28 -13.61
CA LEU A 159 -0.52 5.71 -14.45
C LEU A 159 -1.41 4.55 -14.89
N THR A 160 -0.93 3.32 -14.78
CA THR A 160 -1.61 2.09 -15.15
C THR A 160 -1.79 1.12 -13.98
N SER A 161 -1.56 1.58 -12.75
CA SER A 161 -1.79 0.80 -11.53
C SER A 161 -3.27 0.85 -11.09
N PRO A 162 -3.76 -0.22 -10.44
CA PRO A 162 -5.02 -0.19 -9.70
C PRO A 162 -5.04 0.93 -8.66
N THR A 163 -6.24 1.40 -8.32
CA THR A 163 -6.42 2.58 -7.44
C THR A 163 -7.09 2.23 -6.11
N ARG A 164 -7.31 0.94 -5.86
CA ARG A 164 -8.07 0.39 -4.74
C ARG A 164 -7.35 -0.80 -4.10
N PRO A 165 -7.73 -1.15 -2.86
CA PRO A 165 -7.17 -2.33 -2.19
C PRO A 165 -7.54 -3.62 -2.91
N HIS A 166 -6.57 -4.53 -3.04
CA HIS A 166 -6.74 -5.85 -3.66
C HIS A 166 -5.98 -6.94 -2.87
N PRO A 167 -6.36 -7.19 -1.60
CA PRO A 167 -5.53 -7.92 -0.63
C PRO A 167 -5.31 -9.40 -0.94
N VAL A 168 -6.12 -9.99 -1.83
CA VAL A 168 -6.00 -11.40 -2.22
C VAL A 168 -5.17 -11.60 -3.49
N VAL A 169 -4.74 -10.52 -4.15
CA VAL A 169 -3.86 -10.57 -5.31
C VAL A 169 -2.42 -10.80 -4.84
N SER A 170 -1.67 -11.63 -5.56
CA SER A 170 -0.23 -11.75 -5.28
C SER A 170 0.48 -10.43 -5.62
N ARG A 171 1.38 -10.01 -4.73
CA ARG A 171 2.31 -8.87 -4.97
C ARG A 171 3.48 -9.24 -5.87
N ARG A 172 3.57 -10.51 -6.31
CA ARG A 172 4.61 -11.02 -7.21
C ARG A 172 4.01 -11.60 -8.50
N PRO A 173 4.78 -11.66 -9.59
CA PRO A 173 4.38 -12.37 -10.80
C PRO A 173 4.11 -13.87 -10.56
N PRO A 174 3.28 -14.54 -11.37
CA PRO A 174 2.53 -13.99 -12.49
C PRO A 174 1.24 -13.27 -12.08
N GLY A 175 0.71 -13.53 -10.88
CA GLY A 175 -0.60 -13.03 -10.44
C GLY A 175 -0.72 -11.52 -10.47
N GLN A 176 0.28 -10.81 -9.94
CA GLN A 176 0.35 -9.35 -9.97
C GLN A 176 0.19 -8.79 -11.39
N VAL A 177 1.01 -9.27 -12.32
CA VAL A 177 1.08 -8.78 -13.71
C VAL A 177 -0.23 -9.03 -14.43
N LEU A 178 -0.81 -10.22 -14.26
CA LEU A 178 -2.07 -10.60 -14.91
C LEU A 178 -3.28 -9.84 -14.35
N SER A 179 -3.20 -9.35 -13.11
CA SER A 179 -4.25 -8.58 -12.46
C SER A 179 -4.26 -7.11 -12.88
N ALA A 180 -3.11 -6.57 -13.30
CA ALA A 180 -2.88 -5.13 -13.47
C ALA A 180 -3.93 -4.46 -14.37
N LEU A 181 -4.09 -4.95 -15.60
CA LEU A 181 -5.01 -4.38 -16.59
C LEU A 181 -6.48 -4.49 -16.18
N PRO A 182 -7.03 -5.69 -15.90
CA PRO A 182 -8.45 -5.80 -15.57
C PRO A 182 -8.82 -5.00 -14.32
N LEU A 183 -8.01 -5.05 -13.26
CA LEU A 183 -8.30 -4.31 -12.02
C LEU A 183 -8.19 -2.80 -12.23
N THR A 184 -7.17 -2.32 -12.95
CA THR A 184 -7.04 -0.89 -13.27
C THR A 184 -8.24 -0.38 -14.06
N VAL A 185 -8.71 -1.11 -15.07
CA VAL A 185 -9.88 -0.69 -15.87
C VAL A 185 -11.13 -0.58 -14.99
N LEU A 186 -11.36 -1.58 -14.13
CA LEU A 186 -12.51 -1.61 -13.23
C LEU A 186 -12.44 -0.46 -12.20
N ASP A 187 -11.30 -0.28 -11.56
CA ASP A 187 -11.08 0.76 -10.56
C ASP A 187 -11.25 2.16 -11.13
N ARG A 188 -10.66 2.42 -12.29
CA ARG A 188 -10.77 3.73 -12.96
C ARG A 188 -12.21 4.00 -13.38
N ALA A 189 -12.96 2.98 -13.80
CA ALA A 189 -14.39 3.14 -14.09
C ALA A 189 -15.18 3.51 -12.82
N ARG A 190 -14.91 2.86 -11.69
CA ARG A 190 -15.51 3.18 -10.38
C ARG A 190 -15.16 4.60 -9.94
N ASP A 191 -13.91 5.02 -10.14
CA ASP A 191 -13.47 6.39 -9.85
C ASP A 191 -14.26 7.44 -10.64
N ARG A 192 -14.55 7.17 -11.92
CA ARG A 192 -15.36 8.07 -12.75
C ARG A 192 -16.83 8.09 -12.30
N LEU A 193 -17.41 6.95 -11.94
CA LEU A 193 -18.79 6.90 -11.44
C LEU A 193 -18.95 7.69 -10.14
N GLN A 194 -17.98 7.62 -9.25
CA GLN A 194 -17.97 8.37 -7.99
C GLN A 194 -17.89 9.88 -8.26
N GLN A 195 -16.96 10.33 -9.12
CA GLN A 195 -16.85 11.74 -9.52
C GLN A 195 -18.14 12.28 -10.17
N LEU A 196 -18.81 11.45 -10.99
CA LEU A 196 -20.10 11.81 -11.58
C LEU A 196 -21.19 11.95 -10.51
N GLY A 197 -21.23 11.04 -9.53
CA GLY A 197 -22.20 11.10 -8.42
C GLY A 197 -22.05 12.38 -7.58
N GLU A 198 -20.81 12.77 -7.30
CA GLU A 198 -20.46 14.02 -6.61
C GLU A 198 -20.90 15.24 -7.42
N ALA A 199 -20.54 15.30 -8.72
CA ALA A 199 -20.86 16.42 -9.60
C ALA A 199 -22.38 16.61 -9.80
N LEU A 200 -23.15 15.52 -9.77
CA LEU A 200 -24.61 15.54 -9.91
C LEU A 200 -25.36 15.82 -8.60
N GLY A 201 -24.65 16.04 -7.49
CA GLY A 201 -25.26 16.31 -6.19
C GLY A 201 -26.18 15.19 -5.72
N GLY A 202 -25.85 13.93 -6.05
CA GLY A 202 -26.64 12.75 -5.67
C GLY A 202 -27.87 12.46 -6.54
N ARG A 203 -28.15 13.24 -7.59
CA ARG A 203 -29.18 12.90 -8.58
C ARG A 203 -28.81 11.61 -9.31
N GLY A 204 -29.68 10.61 -9.28
CA GLY A 204 -29.39 9.28 -9.87
C GLY A 204 -28.41 8.44 -9.05
N ALA A 205 -28.10 8.81 -7.79
CA ALA A 205 -27.14 8.10 -6.96
C ALA A 205 -27.49 6.61 -6.74
N GLY A 206 -28.78 6.24 -6.78
CA GLY A 206 -29.20 4.84 -6.74
C GLY A 206 -28.64 4.03 -7.91
N VAL A 207 -28.79 4.54 -9.14
CA VAL A 207 -28.29 3.89 -10.35
C VAL A 207 -26.76 3.82 -10.33
N LEU A 208 -26.09 4.92 -9.99
CA LEU A 208 -24.63 4.96 -9.91
C LEU A 208 -24.08 3.97 -8.88
N ARG A 209 -24.73 3.84 -7.71
CA ARG A 209 -24.36 2.83 -6.70
C ARG A 209 -24.56 1.40 -7.20
N THR A 210 -25.64 1.12 -7.92
CA THR A 210 -25.86 -0.21 -8.52
C THR A 210 -24.75 -0.56 -9.52
N VAL A 211 -24.37 0.39 -10.38
CA VAL A 211 -23.28 0.17 -11.34
C VAL A 211 -21.93 0.01 -10.63
N ASP A 212 -21.63 0.84 -9.62
CA ASP A 212 -20.40 0.70 -8.82
C ASP A 212 -20.34 -0.69 -8.13
N GLY A 213 -21.44 -1.14 -7.54
CA GLY A 213 -21.53 -2.47 -6.93
C GLY A 213 -21.30 -3.61 -7.93
N ALA A 214 -21.78 -3.48 -9.17
CA ALA A 214 -21.53 -4.47 -10.22
C ALA A 214 -20.04 -4.50 -10.63
N LEU A 215 -19.40 -3.34 -10.75
CA LEU A 215 -17.96 -3.24 -11.04
C LEU A 215 -17.11 -3.79 -9.88
N ALA A 216 -17.50 -3.52 -8.63
CA ALA A 216 -16.89 -4.10 -7.45
C ALA A 216 -17.00 -5.64 -7.44
N GLY A 217 -18.17 -6.17 -7.81
CA GLY A 217 -18.40 -7.61 -7.95
C GLY A 217 -17.52 -8.24 -9.03
N ALA A 218 -17.33 -7.54 -10.15
CA ALA A 218 -16.43 -7.97 -11.23
C ALA A 218 -14.96 -7.98 -10.79
N ALA A 219 -14.50 -6.94 -10.07
CA ALA A 219 -13.15 -6.89 -9.52
C ALA A 219 -12.89 -8.07 -8.57
N GLY A 220 -13.83 -8.32 -7.65
CA GLY A 220 -13.76 -9.47 -6.76
C GLY A 220 -13.77 -10.82 -7.50
N ALA A 221 -14.39 -10.92 -8.68
CA ALA A 221 -14.34 -12.13 -9.51
C ALA A 221 -12.97 -12.35 -10.15
N VAL A 222 -12.32 -11.28 -10.63
CA VAL A 222 -10.93 -11.32 -11.13
C VAL A 222 -9.98 -11.78 -10.02
N GLU A 223 -10.11 -11.19 -8.84
CA GLU A 223 -9.33 -11.52 -7.64
C GLU A 223 -9.46 -12.97 -7.15
N ARG A 224 -10.56 -13.65 -7.50
CA ARG A 224 -10.80 -15.07 -7.15
C ARG A 224 -10.14 -16.05 -8.11
N LEU A 225 -9.63 -15.60 -9.26
CA LEU A 225 -8.94 -16.47 -10.20
C LEU A 225 -7.65 -17.03 -9.56
N PRO A 226 -7.42 -18.35 -9.56
CA PRO A 226 -6.25 -18.95 -8.90
C PRO A 226 -4.92 -18.34 -9.35
N ILE A 227 -4.80 -18.04 -10.65
CA ILE A 227 -3.58 -17.48 -11.22
C ILE A 227 -3.27 -16.09 -10.67
N ILE A 228 -4.28 -15.29 -10.32
CA ILE A 228 -4.14 -13.93 -9.79
C ILE A 228 -3.58 -13.95 -8.35
N ARG A 229 -3.84 -15.04 -7.62
CA ARG A 229 -3.34 -15.26 -6.25
C ARG A 229 -1.97 -15.93 -6.22
N THR A 230 -1.48 -16.39 -7.36
CA THR A 230 -0.25 -17.17 -7.45
C THR A 230 0.94 -16.23 -7.64
N GLY A 231 1.89 -16.29 -6.71
CA GLY A 231 3.19 -15.62 -6.84
C GLY A 231 4.24 -16.55 -7.45
N GLU A 232 5.48 -16.06 -7.54
CA GLU A 232 6.59 -16.79 -8.18
C GLU A 232 7.05 -17.99 -7.33
N ARG A 233 6.74 -17.96 -6.03
CA ARG A 233 7.00 -19.01 -5.03
C ARG A 233 5.86 -19.10 -4.00
N PRO A 234 5.75 -20.21 -3.23
CA PRO A 234 4.67 -20.39 -2.25
C PRO A 234 4.52 -19.26 -1.24
N GLU A 235 5.62 -18.71 -0.73
CA GLU A 235 5.65 -17.62 0.25
C GLU A 235 5.08 -16.30 -0.30
N THR A 236 5.10 -16.15 -1.62
CA THR A 236 4.61 -14.96 -2.34
C THR A 236 3.20 -15.16 -2.91
N SER A 237 2.62 -16.33 -2.71
CA SER A 237 1.25 -16.65 -3.11
C SER A 237 0.27 -16.27 -2.00
N ARG A 238 -0.95 -15.87 -2.37
CA ARG A 238 -2.02 -15.57 -1.43
C ARG A 238 -2.90 -16.80 -1.22
N GLY A 239 -3.03 -17.22 0.03
CA GLY A 239 -3.95 -18.29 0.41
C GLY A 239 -5.41 -17.92 0.10
N THR A 240 -6.27 -18.92 -0.06
CA THR A 240 -7.70 -18.72 0.14
C THR A 240 -7.87 -18.16 1.55
N ALA A 241 -8.51 -16.97 1.68
CA ALA A 241 -8.86 -16.40 2.98
C ALA A 241 -9.35 -17.51 3.91
N PRO A 242 -8.82 -17.63 5.15
CA PRO A 242 -9.37 -18.59 6.07
C PRO A 242 -10.84 -18.23 6.30
N ASP A 243 -11.68 -19.26 6.23
CA ASP A 243 -13.05 -19.22 6.73
C ASP A 243 -13.03 -18.63 8.14
N ARG A 244 -13.89 -17.64 8.39
CA ARG A 244 -13.99 -16.97 9.68
C ARG A 244 -14.66 -17.91 10.68
N ASP A 245 -13.99 -18.98 11.08
CA ASP A 245 -14.34 -19.79 12.25
C ASP A 245 -13.16 -20.69 12.69
N ARG A 246 -12.09 -20.08 13.20
CA ARG A 246 -11.13 -20.79 14.06
C ARG A 246 -10.67 -19.85 15.16
N THR A 247 -11.42 -19.91 16.26
CA THR A 247 -10.97 -19.55 17.60
C THR A 247 -9.68 -20.30 17.95
N ASP A 248 -8.77 -19.59 18.62
CA ASP A 248 -7.69 -20.08 19.47
C ASP A 248 -6.59 -20.95 18.84
N ASP A 249 -5.42 -20.32 18.56
CA ASP A 249 -4.14 -20.83 19.07
C ASP A 249 -3.05 -19.74 18.99
N VAL A 250 -2.96 -18.87 19.99
CA VAL A 250 -1.75 -18.07 20.23
C VAL A 250 -0.91 -18.84 21.24
N ALA A 251 0.07 -19.60 20.74
CA ALA A 251 1.10 -20.19 21.57
C ALA A 251 1.92 -19.08 22.25
N PRO A 252 2.16 -19.14 23.58
CA PRO A 252 2.86 -18.08 24.29
C PRO A 252 4.37 -18.15 23.99
N VAL A 253 4.93 -17.02 23.54
CA VAL A 253 6.37 -16.81 23.43
C VAL A 253 7.02 -16.96 24.81
N HIS A 254 8.00 -17.86 24.88
CA HIS A 254 8.81 -18.15 26.05
C HIS A 254 9.44 -16.87 26.63
N ARG A 255 8.94 -16.43 27.78
CA ARG A 255 9.63 -15.48 28.67
C ARG A 255 10.76 -16.24 29.37
N GLN A 256 12.01 -16.03 28.94
CA GLN A 256 13.17 -16.56 29.66
C GLN A 256 13.33 -15.82 30.99
N ASP A 257 13.06 -16.57 32.06
CA ASP A 257 13.24 -16.20 33.44
C ASP A 257 14.74 -16.29 33.78
N ARG A 258 15.43 -15.15 33.94
CA ARG A 258 16.76 -15.11 34.56
C ARG A 258 16.59 -14.86 36.05
N THR A 259 16.37 -15.94 36.79
CA THR A 259 16.47 -15.96 38.25
C THR A 259 17.92 -15.75 38.69
N ARG A 260 18.13 -14.55 39.24
CA ARG A 260 19.09 -14.17 40.28
C ARG A 260 19.52 -15.34 41.19
N ALA A 261 20.80 -15.68 41.17
CA ALA A 261 21.43 -16.56 42.15
C ALA A 261 22.78 -16.00 42.56
N GLU A 262 22.80 -15.10 43.54
CA GLU A 262 23.97 -14.88 44.42
C GLU A 262 23.46 -14.60 45.85
N ARG A 263 23.86 -15.47 46.78
CA ARG A 263 23.86 -15.30 48.25
C ARG A 263 25.30 -15.63 48.71
N PRO A 264 25.67 -15.44 49.99
CA PRO A 264 26.06 -14.17 50.60
C PRO A 264 27.47 -14.26 51.26
N VAL A 265 28.07 -13.11 51.57
CA VAL A 265 28.91 -12.88 52.78
C VAL A 265 28.60 -11.48 53.29
#